data_AF-A0A5B0FRJ1-F1
#
_entry.id   AF-A0A5B0FRJ1-F1
#
_cell.length_a   1.000
_cell.length_b   1.000
_cell.length_c   1.000
_cell.angle_alpha   90.00
_cell.angle_beta   90.00
_cell.angle_gamma   90.00
#
_symmetry.space_group_name_H-M   'P 1'
#
loop_
_entity.id
_entity.type
_entity.pdbx_description
1 polymer ?
#
loop_
_entity_poly.entity_id
_entity_poly.type
_entity_poly.pdbx_seq_one_letter_code
_entity_poly.pdbx_strand_id
1 'polypeptide(L)'
;MIPESIPLLERQLLINQCRLLALLGDEKEKEVNEKRIEILEKGYTGLYPKVFNTLYEEVPISVYNEISDIMKMYGRINDSVRLLTDEEKNSLNLSALEFEGFDEDNGMYYYMMSYLVDRMDEHGEYKGKQLKSHNSSCMVKYNRMLSVFSEYEKTDKFQYSAQDLQKFIDLVEANAEQNR
;
A
#
# COMPACT_ATOMS: atom_id res chain seq x y z
N MET A 1 -4.49 17.08 -0.52
CA MET A 1 -4.49 18.46 -1.09
C MET A 1 -5.01 19.43 -0.04
N ILE A 2 -4.34 20.56 0.17
CA ILE A 2 -4.78 21.60 1.13
C ILE A 2 -5.67 22.59 0.37
N PRO A 3 -6.85 22.98 0.90
CA PRO A 3 -7.74 23.87 0.18
C PRO A 3 -7.13 25.27 0.00
N GLU A 4 -7.25 25.86 -1.18
CA GLU A 4 -6.84 27.26 -1.43
C GLU A 4 -7.85 28.27 -0.85
N SER A 5 -9.11 27.85 -0.71
CA SER A 5 -10.19 28.59 -0.08
C SER A 5 -11.21 27.63 0.54
N ILE A 6 -11.96 28.11 1.53
CA ILE A 6 -13.00 27.34 2.22
C ILE A 6 -14.27 28.20 2.21
N PRO A 7 -15.44 27.68 1.79
CA PRO A 7 -16.64 28.47 1.81
C PRO A 7 -17.04 28.85 3.25
N LEU A 8 -17.77 29.96 3.38
CA LEU A 8 -17.95 30.65 4.66
C LEU A 8 -18.57 29.76 5.74
N LEU A 9 -19.53 28.91 5.35
CA LEU A 9 -20.23 28.02 6.27
C LEU A 9 -19.27 26.95 6.80
N GLU A 10 -18.53 26.28 5.92
CA GLU A 10 -17.55 25.25 6.25
C GLU A 10 -16.42 25.82 7.10
N ARG A 11 -15.97 27.04 6.80
CA ARG A 11 -14.98 27.74 7.62
C ARG A 11 -15.51 28.04 9.02
N GLN A 12 -16.77 28.45 9.14
CA GLN A 12 -17.42 28.65 10.44
C GLN A 12 -17.58 27.33 11.21
N LEU A 13 -17.89 26.23 10.52
CA LEU A 13 -17.95 24.90 11.13
C LEU A 13 -16.59 24.46 11.68
N LEU A 14 -15.50 24.64 10.93
CA LEU A 14 -14.14 24.34 11.39
C LEU A 14 -13.73 25.18 12.60
N ILE A 15 -14.07 26.48 12.61
CA ILE A 15 -13.85 27.36 13.76
C ILE A 15 -14.58 26.83 15.00
N ASN A 16 -15.85 26.45 14.83
CA ASN A 16 -16.64 25.90 15.93
C ASN A 16 -16.05 24.59 16.46
N GLN A 17 -15.56 23.70 15.58
CA GLN A 17 -14.86 22.48 15.98
C GLN A 17 -13.58 22.77 16.76
N CYS A 18 -12.75 23.71 16.30
CA CYS A 18 -11.54 24.11 17.02
C CYS A 18 -11.86 24.70 18.40
N ARG A 19 -12.94 25.49 18.53
CA ARG A 19 -13.41 26.02 19.83
C ARG A 19 -13.83 24.91 20.78
N LEU A 20 -14.55 23.89 20.30
CA LEU A 20 -14.92 22.73 21.11
C LEU A 20 -13.67 21.96 21.56
N LEU A 21 -12.72 21.70 20.66
CA LEU A 21 -11.46 21.02 20.99
C LEU A 21 -10.62 21.81 22.01
N ALA A 22 -10.58 23.13 21.90
CA ALA A 22 -9.88 24.00 22.86
C ALA A 22 -10.51 23.98 24.27
N LEU A 23 -11.81 23.70 24.38
CA LEU A 23 -12.51 23.57 25.65
C LEU A 23 -12.34 22.19 26.30
N LEU A 24 -12.18 21.14 25.48
CA LEU A 24 -12.09 19.75 25.93
C LEU A 24 -10.66 19.27 26.16
N GLY A 25 -9.70 19.85 25.45
CA GLY A 25 -8.30 19.42 25.45
C GLY A 25 -7.47 19.98 26.60
N ASP A 26 -6.23 19.53 26.67
CA ASP A 26 -5.23 20.07 27.58
C ASP A 26 -4.73 21.48 27.15
N GLU A 27 -3.86 22.10 27.95
CA GLU A 27 -3.34 23.44 27.67
C GLU A 27 -2.60 23.54 26.33
N LYS A 28 -1.90 22.49 25.92
CA LYS A 28 -1.17 22.43 24.65
C LYS A 28 -2.14 22.30 23.48
N GLU A 29 -3.14 21.44 23.60
CA GLU A 29 -4.20 21.28 22.60
C GLU A 29 -5.00 22.57 22.44
N LYS A 30 -5.29 23.26 23.55
CA LYS A 30 -5.93 24.57 23.55
C LYS A 30 -5.12 25.59 22.75
N GLU A 31 -3.83 25.73 23.03
CA GLU A 31 -2.95 26.67 22.30
C GLU A 31 -2.92 26.37 20.79
N VAL A 32 -2.85 25.09 20.41
CA VAL A 32 -2.87 24.68 19.00
C VAL A 32 -4.19 25.07 18.33
N ASN A 33 -5.33 24.83 18.99
CA ASN A 33 -6.64 25.16 18.44
C ASN A 33 -6.90 26.66 18.38
N GLU A 34 -6.44 27.46 19.34
CA GLU A 34 -6.54 28.93 19.31
C GLU A 34 -5.81 29.52 18.09
N LYS A 35 -4.61 29.02 17.77
CA LYS A 35 -3.89 29.41 16.54
C LYS A 35 -4.67 29.04 15.27
N ARG A 36 -5.29 27.86 15.24
CA ARG A 36 -6.12 27.42 14.11
C ARG A 36 -7.37 28.29 13.94
N ILE A 37 -8.03 28.66 15.05
CA ILE A 37 -9.19 29.57 15.05
C ILE A 37 -8.81 30.90 14.41
N GLU A 38 -7.71 31.52 14.85
CA GLU A 38 -7.27 32.81 14.31
C GLU A 38 -7.00 32.74 12.79
N ILE A 39 -6.32 31.70 12.33
CA ILE A 39 -6.06 31.47 10.90
C ILE A 39 -7.37 31.42 10.11
N LEU A 40 -8.36 30.69 10.61
CA LEU A 40 -9.65 30.51 9.93
C LEU A 40 -10.53 31.78 9.98
N GLU A 41 -10.59 32.47 11.12
CA GLU A 41 -11.37 33.71 11.28
C GLU A 41 -10.86 34.83 10.37
N LYS A 42 -9.53 35.00 10.31
CA LYS A 42 -8.88 36.01 9.48
C LYS A 42 -8.78 35.61 8.01
N GLY A 43 -8.99 34.33 7.69
CA GLY A 43 -8.88 33.81 6.33
C GLY A 43 -7.44 33.85 5.80
N TYR A 44 -6.45 33.54 6.64
CA TYR A 44 -5.05 33.45 6.21
C TYR A 44 -4.82 32.17 5.40
N THR A 45 -5.23 32.17 4.12
CA THR A 45 -5.21 31.00 3.24
C THR A 45 -3.81 30.37 3.10
N GLY A 46 -2.75 31.18 3.04
CA GLY A 46 -1.36 30.69 3.04
C GLY A 46 -0.94 29.94 4.31
N LEU A 47 -1.73 30.03 5.39
CA LEU A 47 -1.52 29.31 6.65
C LEU A 47 -2.48 28.12 6.83
N TYR A 48 -3.37 27.84 5.89
CA TYR A 48 -4.22 26.64 5.92
C TYR A 48 -3.41 25.33 6.04
N PRO A 49 -2.18 25.20 5.51
CA PRO A 49 -1.35 24.03 5.82
C PRO A 49 -1.14 23.76 7.31
N LYS A 50 -1.13 24.79 8.17
CA LYS A 50 -1.01 24.61 9.63
C LYS A 50 -2.31 24.14 10.29
N VAL A 51 -3.46 24.36 9.64
CA VAL A 51 -4.77 23.87 10.08
C VAL A 51 -4.93 22.40 9.71
N PHE A 52 -4.50 22.01 8.50
CA PHE A 52 -4.68 20.68 7.93
C PHE A 52 -3.42 19.81 7.95
N ASN A 53 -2.42 20.14 8.77
CA ASN A 53 -1.10 19.48 8.79
C ASN A 53 -1.12 17.99 9.17
N THR A 54 -2.27 17.45 9.57
CA THR A 54 -2.47 16.03 9.90
C THR A 54 -3.12 15.24 8.78
N LEU A 55 -3.52 15.88 7.67
CA LEU A 55 -4.08 15.21 6.51
C LEU A 55 -2.96 14.83 5.56
N TYR A 56 -2.74 13.53 5.41
CA TYR A 56 -1.86 12.96 4.40
C TYR A 56 -2.56 12.93 3.04
N GLU A 57 -1.81 12.66 1.98
CA GLU A 57 -2.42 12.35 0.68
C GLU A 57 -3.28 11.11 0.80
N GLU A 58 -4.44 11.14 0.13
CA GLU A 58 -5.31 9.97 0.07
C GLU A 58 -4.61 8.86 -0.73
N VAL A 59 -4.66 7.64 -0.21
CA VAL A 59 -4.22 6.47 -0.96
C VAL A 59 -5.37 6.04 -1.87
N PRO A 60 -5.20 6.04 -3.20
CA PRO A 60 -6.26 5.65 -4.13
C PRO A 60 -6.70 4.20 -3.90
N ILE A 61 -8.00 3.92 -4.13
CA ILE A 61 -8.53 2.56 -4.05
C ILE A 61 -7.84 1.58 -5.01
N SER A 62 -7.30 2.07 -6.13
CA SER A 62 -6.52 1.25 -7.06
C SER A 62 -5.28 0.64 -6.39
N VAL A 63 -4.60 1.39 -5.51
CA VAL A 63 -3.43 0.88 -4.76
C VAL A 63 -3.84 -0.27 -3.86
N TYR A 64 -4.95 -0.14 -3.14
CA TYR A 64 -5.48 -1.22 -2.30
C TYR A 64 -5.84 -2.46 -3.14
N ASN A 65 -6.55 -2.27 -4.26
CA ASN A 65 -6.93 -3.37 -5.14
C ASN A 65 -5.71 -4.09 -5.73
N GLU A 66 -4.69 -3.35 -6.16
CA GLU A 66 -3.45 -3.92 -6.66
C GLU A 66 -2.71 -4.71 -5.58
N ILE A 67 -2.60 -4.19 -4.35
CA ILE A 67 -2.02 -4.94 -3.23
C ILE A 67 -2.81 -6.23 -2.98
N SER A 68 -4.14 -6.15 -2.95
CA SER A 68 -5.01 -7.30 -2.76
C SER A 68 -4.80 -8.36 -3.85
N ASP A 69 -4.72 -7.97 -5.11
CA ASP A 69 -4.46 -8.88 -6.23
C ASP A 69 -3.07 -9.52 -6.14
N ILE A 70 -2.05 -8.73 -5.80
CA ILE A 70 -0.68 -9.21 -5.60
C ILE A 70 -0.65 -10.23 -4.47
N MET A 71 -1.28 -9.94 -3.33
CA MET A 71 -1.32 -10.84 -2.17
C MET A 71 -2.10 -12.12 -2.46
N LYS A 72 -3.23 -12.01 -3.16
CA LYS A 72 -4.02 -13.17 -3.59
C LYS A 72 -3.21 -14.08 -4.53
N MET A 73 -2.47 -13.49 -5.46
CA MET A 73 -1.57 -14.21 -6.35
C MET A 73 -0.46 -14.93 -5.58
N TYR A 74 0.25 -14.24 -4.68
CA TYR A 74 1.29 -14.87 -3.86
C TYR A 74 0.73 -15.95 -2.93
N GLY A 75 -0.47 -15.75 -2.37
CA GLY A 75 -1.16 -16.77 -1.59
C GLY A 75 -1.31 -18.08 -2.38
N ARG A 76 -1.81 -18.00 -3.62
CA ARG A 76 -1.98 -19.20 -4.47
C ARG A 76 -0.68 -19.82 -4.92
N ILE A 77 0.33 -19.00 -5.23
CA ILE A 77 1.67 -19.49 -5.56
C ILE A 77 2.23 -20.27 -4.36
N ASN A 78 2.20 -19.68 -3.16
CA ASN A 78 2.71 -20.30 -1.95
C ASN A 78 1.97 -21.60 -1.60
N ASP A 79 0.64 -21.61 -1.71
CA ASP A 79 -0.16 -22.81 -1.48
C ASP A 79 0.16 -23.91 -2.50
N SER A 80 0.35 -23.56 -3.77
CA SER A 80 0.70 -24.51 -4.82
C SER A 80 2.12 -25.07 -4.63
N VAL A 81 3.08 -24.22 -4.26
CA VAL A 81 4.47 -24.63 -3.96
C VAL A 81 4.53 -25.62 -2.80
N ARG A 82 3.68 -25.48 -1.78
CA ARG A 82 3.60 -26.43 -0.65
C ARG A 82 3.17 -27.83 -1.09
N LEU A 83 2.43 -27.95 -2.19
CA LEU A 83 1.91 -29.21 -2.71
C LEU A 83 2.86 -29.93 -3.69
N LEU A 84 3.93 -29.26 -4.15
CA LEU A 84 4.92 -29.86 -5.05
C LEU A 84 5.76 -30.95 -4.36
N THR A 85 6.20 -31.93 -5.15
CA THR A 85 7.22 -32.89 -4.70
C THR A 85 8.60 -32.22 -4.57
N ASP A 86 9.52 -32.90 -3.88
CA ASP A 86 10.88 -32.38 -3.74
C ASP A 86 11.62 -32.35 -5.09
N GLU A 87 11.37 -33.30 -5.99
CA GLU A 87 11.93 -33.25 -7.35
C GLU A 87 11.43 -32.03 -8.12
N GLU A 88 10.14 -31.73 -8.06
CA GLU A 88 9.55 -30.57 -8.72
C GLU A 88 10.11 -29.27 -8.14
N LYS A 89 10.19 -29.13 -6.82
CA LYS A 89 10.78 -27.95 -6.17
C LYS A 89 12.22 -27.71 -6.60
N ASN A 90 13.02 -28.78 -6.65
CA ASN A 90 14.43 -28.69 -7.05
C ASN A 90 14.61 -28.34 -8.53
N SER A 91 13.58 -28.55 -9.36
CA SER A 91 13.59 -28.18 -10.78
C SER A 91 13.21 -26.73 -11.05
N LEU A 92 12.68 -26.01 -10.06
CA LEU A 92 12.16 -24.65 -10.20
C LEU A 92 13.01 -23.63 -9.45
N ASN A 93 13.23 -22.44 -10.03
CA ASN A 93 13.78 -21.30 -9.31
C ASN A 93 12.71 -20.62 -8.44
N LEU A 94 12.30 -21.27 -7.34
CA LEU A 94 11.25 -20.75 -6.45
C LEU A 94 11.61 -19.41 -5.79
N SER A 95 12.90 -19.09 -5.66
CA SER A 95 13.36 -17.79 -5.14
C SER A 95 12.90 -16.62 -6.01
N ALA A 96 12.74 -16.83 -7.32
CA ALA A 96 12.20 -15.82 -8.23
C ALA A 96 10.73 -15.48 -7.94
N LEU A 97 10.00 -16.37 -7.25
CA LEU A 97 8.58 -16.23 -6.92
C LEU A 97 8.35 -15.80 -5.46
N GLU A 98 9.37 -15.34 -4.74
CA GLU A 98 9.18 -14.79 -3.40
C GLU A 98 8.65 -13.36 -3.47
N PHE A 99 7.77 -13.02 -2.53
CA PHE A 99 7.31 -11.65 -2.33
C PHE A 99 8.43 -10.83 -1.68
N GLU A 100 8.83 -9.74 -2.34
CA GLU A 100 9.98 -8.92 -1.95
C GLU A 100 9.58 -7.66 -1.17
N GLY A 101 8.28 -7.48 -0.88
CA GLY A 101 7.76 -6.22 -0.34
C GLY A 101 7.54 -5.16 -1.42
N PHE A 102 7.49 -3.89 -1.02
CA PHE A 102 7.35 -2.75 -1.91
C PHE A 102 8.50 -1.76 -1.70
N ASP A 103 8.92 -1.10 -2.77
CA ASP A 103 9.90 -0.02 -2.69
C ASP A 103 9.33 1.16 -1.89
N GLU A 104 10.16 1.81 -1.08
CA GLU A 104 9.80 3.01 -0.32
C GLU A 104 9.53 4.20 -1.25
N ASP A 105 10.19 4.25 -2.41
CA ASP A 105 9.90 5.23 -3.45
C ASP A 105 8.47 5.07 -4.00
N ASN A 106 7.89 3.86 -3.90
CA ASN A 106 6.47 3.57 -4.09
C ASN A 106 5.70 3.68 -2.76
N GLY A 107 5.90 4.80 -2.04
CA GLY A 107 5.50 4.96 -0.64
C GLY A 107 4.05 4.56 -0.33
N MET A 108 3.10 4.86 -1.22
CA MET A 108 1.70 4.48 -1.02
C MET A 108 1.50 2.97 -0.88
N TYR A 109 2.20 2.15 -1.67
CA TYR A 109 2.09 0.68 -1.60
C TYR A 109 2.72 0.14 -0.33
N TYR A 110 3.92 0.62 -0.01
CA TYR A 110 4.64 0.22 1.20
C TYR A 110 3.83 0.56 2.47
N TYR A 111 3.35 1.80 2.60
CA TYR A 111 2.58 2.22 3.77
C TYR A 111 1.23 1.50 3.88
N MET A 112 0.53 1.29 2.75
CA MET A 112 -0.72 0.55 2.74
C MET A 112 -0.52 -0.91 3.15
N MET A 113 0.47 -1.60 2.57
CA MET A 113 0.78 -2.99 2.92
C MET A 113 1.21 -3.13 4.39
N SER A 114 2.04 -2.22 4.88
CA SER A 114 2.46 -2.21 6.29
C SER A 114 1.26 -2.00 7.22
N TYR A 115 0.34 -1.10 6.85
CA TYR A 115 -0.90 -0.89 7.62
C TYR A 115 -1.77 -2.16 7.65
N LEU A 116 -1.96 -2.82 6.51
CA LEU A 116 -2.72 -4.08 6.44
C LEU A 116 -2.12 -5.17 7.34
N VAL A 117 -0.80 -5.33 7.31
CA VAL A 117 -0.10 -6.36 8.10
C VAL A 117 -0.06 -6.02 9.59
N ASP A 118 0.39 -4.82 9.95
CA ASP A 118 0.71 -4.48 11.34
C ASP A 118 -0.49 -3.98 12.14
N ARG A 119 -1.51 -3.43 11.47
CA ARG A 119 -2.66 -2.78 12.12
C ARG A 119 -3.99 -3.47 11.88
N MET A 120 -4.17 -4.08 10.71
CA MET A 120 -5.41 -4.81 10.37
C MET A 120 -5.30 -6.32 10.60
N ASP A 121 -4.11 -6.82 10.96
CA ASP A 121 -3.81 -8.26 11.11
C ASP A 121 -4.14 -9.09 9.84
N GLU A 122 -4.10 -8.46 8.66
CA GLU A 122 -4.21 -9.13 7.36
C GLU A 122 -2.84 -9.63 6.90
N HIS A 123 -2.81 -10.69 6.08
CA HIS A 123 -1.57 -11.27 5.55
C HIS A 123 -0.52 -11.58 6.65
N GLY A 124 -0.97 -12.22 7.74
CA GLY A 124 -0.17 -12.47 8.94
C GLY A 124 1.13 -13.25 8.71
N GLU A 125 1.27 -13.96 7.60
CA GLU A 125 2.50 -14.60 7.15
C GLU A 125 3.67 -13.63 6.88
N TYR A 126 3.39 -12.33 6.78
CA TYR A 126 4.39 -11.27 6.65
C TYR A 126 4.59 -10.42 7.91
N LYS A 127 3.88 -10.72 9.01
CA LYS A 127 4.03 -9.98 10.27
C LYS A 127 5.45 -10.11 10.81
N GLY A 128 6.07 -8.97 11.12
CA GLY A 128 7.46 -8.90 11.60
C GLY A 128 8.53 -9.17 10.52
N LYS A 129 8.16 -9.35 9.25
CA LYS A 129 9.10 -9.41 8.13
C LYS A 129 9.39 -8.01 7.59
N GLN A 130 10.53 -7.86 6.94
CA GLN A 130 10.87 -6.63 6.22
C GLN A 130 10.02 -6.53 4.95
N LEU A 131 9.08 -5.58 4.92
CA LEU A 131 8.21 -5.29 3.77
C LEU A 131 8.81 -4.25 2.80
N LYS A 132 9.97 -3.69 3.15
CA LYS A 132 10.70 -2.77 2.29
C LYS A 132 11.50 -3.57 1.27
N SER A 133 11.11 -3.47 0.01
CA SER A 133 11.89 -4.01 -1.09
C SER A 133 13.14 -3.17 -1.31
N HIS A 134 14.27 -3.82 -1.55
CA HIS A 134 15.49 -3.17 -2.04
C HIS A 134 15.55 -3.12 -3.58
N ASN A 135 14.49 -3.59 -4.24
CA ASN A 135 14.37 -3.65 -5.68
C ASN A 135 13.33 -2.64 -6.16
N SER A 136 13.81 -1.56 -6.77
CA SER A 136 12.95 -0.50 -7.33
C SER A 136 12.07 -0.96 -8.49
N SER A 137 12.35 -2.14 -9.04
CA SER A 137 11.56 -2.75 -10.12
C SER A 137 10.59 -3.84 -9.63
N CYS A 138 10.34 -3.96 -8.32
CA CYS A 138 9.40 -4.95 -7.77
C CYS A 138 8.01 -4.88 -8.41
N MET A 139 7.49 -3.67 -8.68
CA MET A 139 6.20 -3.50 -9.36
C MET A 139 6.20 -4.05 -10.80
N VAL A 140 7.31 -3.95 -11.52
CA VAL A 140 7.45 -4.52 -12.87
C VAL A 140 7.35 -6.05 -12.81
N LYS A 141 7.99 -6.67 -11.82
CA LYS A 141 7.87 -8.12 -11.53
C LYS A 141 6.41 -8.48 -11.25
N TYR A 142 5.76 -7.77 -10.32
CA TYR A 142 4.39 -8.08 -9.91
C TYR A 142 3.40 -7.93 -11.06
N ASN A 143 3.49 -6.87 -11.86
CA ASN A 143 2.61 -6.65 -13.01
C ASN A 143 2.72 -7.76 -14.06
N ARG A 144 3.90 -8.36 -14.24
CA ARG A 144 4.08 -9.50 -15.14
C ARG A 144 3.47 -10.77 -14.59
N MET A 145 3.69 -11.04 -13.32
CA MET A 145 3.09 -12.20 -12.67
C MET A 145 1.56 -12.06 -12.69
N LEU A 146 1.04 -10.86 -12.48
CA LEU A 146 -0.40 -10.56 -12.55
C LEU A 146 -1.00 -10.84 -13.93
N SER A 147 -0.23 -10.76 -15.03
CA SER A 147 -0.76 -11.10 -16.36
C SER A 147 -1.15 -12.57 -16.44
N VAL A 148 -0.28 -13.48 -15.98
CA VAL A 148 -0.57 -14.93 -15.89
C VAL A 148 -1.66 -15.21 -14.87
N PHE A 149 -1.57 -14.58 -13.69
CA PHE A 149 -2.56 -14.73 -12.65
C PHE A 149 -3.96 -14.34 -13.14
N SER A 150 -4.09 -13.28 -13.94
CA SER A 150 -5.37 -12.83 -14.50
C SER A 150 -5.98 -13.85 -15.47
N GLU A 151 -5.16 -14.61 -16.20
CA GLU A 151 -5.62 -15.70 -17.06
C GLU A 151 -6.12 -16.89 -16.23
N TYR A 152 -5.44 -17.17 -15.12
CA TYR A 152 -5.83 -18.23 -14.18
C TYR A 152 -7.09 -17.88 -13.38
N GLU A 153 -7.28 -16.61 -13.02
CA GLU A 153 -8.54 -16.12 -12.47
C GLU A 153 -9.71 -16.34 -13.42
N LYS A 154 -9.55 -16.01 -14.71
CA LYS A 154 -10.62 -16.19 -15.72
C LYS A 154 -11.00 -17.65 -15.96
N THR A 155 -10.11 -18.58 -15.63
CA THR A 155 -10.29 -20.03 -15.81
C THR A 155 -10.57 -20.75 -14.49
N ASP A 156 -10.80 -20.01 -13.40
CA ASP A 156 -11.03 -20.56 -12.06
C ASP A 156 -9.94 -21.56 -11.62
N LYS A 157 -8.69 -21.28 -12.00
CA LYS A 157 -7.54 -22.11 -11.66
C LYS A 157 -6.90 -21.64 -10.36
N PHE A 158 -7.10 -22.42 -9.29
CA PHE A 158 -6.62 -22.10 -7.94
C PHE A 158 -5.37 -22.87 -7.51
N GLN A 159 -5.05 -23.98 -8.18
CA GLN A 159 -3.86 -24.80 -7.92
C GLN A 159 -2.95 -24.82 -9.15
N TYR A 160 -1.67 -24.56 -8.93
CA TYR A 160 -0.66 -24.43 -9.98
C TYR A 160 0.26 -25.65 -10.00
N SER A 161 0.39 -26.28 -11.16
CA SER A 161 1.37 -27.33 -11.38
C SER A 161 2.78 -26.74 -11.48
N ALA A 162 3.81 -27.59 -11.47
CA ALA A 162 5.18 -27.17 -11.73
C ALA A 162 5.32 -26.40 -13.06
N GLN A 163 4.60 -26.80 -14.11
CA GLN A 163 4.59 -26.10 -15.40
C GLN A 163 3.93 -24.72 -15.33
N ASP A 164 2.91 -24.55 -14.51
CA ASP A 164 2.27 -23.25 -14.32
C ASP A 164 3.17 -22.31 -13.54
N LEU A 165 3.84 -22.79 -12.50
CA LEU A 165 4.82 -22.03 -11.73
C LEU A 165 6.04 -21.65 -12.59
N GLN A 166 6.49 -22.54 -13.48
CA GLN A 166 7.55 -22.21 -14.44
C GLN A 166 7.17 -21.04 -15.35
N LYS A 167 5.90 -20.91 -15.77
CA LYS A 167 5.46 -19.75 -16.58
C LYS A 167 5.61 -18.43 -15.84
N PHE A 168 5.36 -18.40 -14.53
CA PHE A 168 5.63 -17.21 -13.73
C PHE A 168 7.13 -16.90 -13.69
N ILE A 169 7.97 -17.92 -13.47
CA ILE A 169 9.43 -17.78 -13.40
C ILE A 169 9.98 -17.22 -14.72
N ASP A 170 9.59 -17.81 -15.85
CA ASP A 170 10.06 -17.42 -17.19
C ASP A 170 9.79 -15.92 -17.47
N LEU A 171 8.64 -15.41 -17.05
CA LEU A 171 8.28 -13.99 -17.24
C LEU A 171 9.09 -13.02 -16.39
N VAL A 172 9.45 -13.44 -15.17
CA VAL A 172 10.27 -12.63 -14.27
C VAL A 172 11.73 -12.63 -14.73
N GLU A 173 12.25 -13.78 -15.16
CA GLU A 173 13.64 -13.94 -15.57
C GLU A 173 13.96 -13.32 -16.94
N ALA A 174 12.99 -13.25 -17.87
CA ALA A 174 13.16 -12.62 -19.19
C ALA A 174 13.58 -11.13 -19.17
N ASN A 175 13.68 -10.47 -18.00
CA ASN A 175 14.25 -9.12 -17.87
C ASN A 175 15.49 -9.01 -17.00
N ALA A 176 15.89 -10.07 -16.29
CA ALA A 176 17.19 -10.08 -15.63
C ALA A 176 18.34 -9.97 -16.67
N GLU A 177 18.09 -10.38 -17.91
CA GLU A 177 19.05 -10.30 -19.02
C GLU A 177 19.04 -8.97 -19.78
N GLN A 178 17.98 -8.16 -19.67
CA GLN A 178 17.86 -6.87 -20.39
C GLN A 178 18.40 -5.68 -19.59
N ASN A 179 18.61 -5.85 -18.28
CA ASN A 179 19.14 -4.83 -17.37
C ASN A 179 20.60 -5.10 -16.94
N ARG A 180 21.30 -6.00 -17.65
CA ARG A 180 22.76 -6.23 -17.54
C ARG A 180 23.47 -5.64 -18.74
#